data_AF-A0A7V5R8X8-F1
#
_entry.id   AF-A0A7V5R8X8-F1
#
_cell.length_a   1.000
_cell.length_b   1.000
_cell.length_c   1.000
_cell.angle_alpha   90.00
_cell.angle_beta   90.00
_cell.angle_gamma   90.00
#
_symmetry.space_group_name_H-M   'P 1'
#
loop_
_entity.id
_entity.type
_entity.pdbx_description
1 polymer ?
#
loop_
_entity_poly.entity_id
_entity_poly.type
_entity_poly.pdbx_seq_one_letter_code
_entity_poly.pdbx_strand_id
1 'polypeptide(L)'
;MPSRRGKEKGAAAPGTLYVVGTPIGNLEDITFRAVRVLGEADLVAAEDTRRTGRLLARYGIATALTSYHEHNERGKAALILEKLAAGRSVALVTDAGTPGVSDPGYRLVRLAAARGVRVEAVPGPSAVTALLSVAGLGTERFTFLGFVPTAAGRRREMWLEMKARPSTYVIFESPRRLGKTLAEMAAELGDVEAVVGREMTKLHEEVVRGRLTELAGKLAGGGTRGEVTIAVRTEPAAASADDVEAELARLLDSGLALREAARAAAASFDISRSEAYALALRLKRR
;
A
#
# COMPACT_ATOMS: atom_id res chain seq x y z
N MET A 1 12.50 -14.66 66.10
CA MET A 1 11.43 -14.50 65.10
C MET A 1 11.83 -13.41 64.10
N PRO A 2 12.52 -13.70 63.00
CA PRO A 2 12.75 -12.71 61.96
C PRO A 2 11.60 -12.72 60.95
N SER A 3 11.03 -11.52 60.81
CA SER A 3 10.07 -11.04 59.82
C SER A 3 10.14 -11.71 58.44
N ARG A 4 9.01 -12.32 58.04
CA ARG A 4 8.72 -12.71 56.66
C ARG A 4 8.46 -11.44 55.83
N ARG A 5 9.50 -10.90 55.18
CA ARG A 5 9.29 -10.01 54.03
C ARG A 5 8.64 -10.85 52.92
N GLY A 6 7.38 -10.56 52.63
CA GLY A 6 6.69 -11.11 51.47
C GLY A 6 7.50 -10.77 50.23
N LYS A 7 7.95 -11.80 49.50
CA LYS A 7 8.38 -11.63 48.11
C LYS A 7 7.15 -11.15 47.34
N GLU A 8 7.13 -9.89 46.97
CA GLU A 8 6.28 -9.42 45.87
C GLU A 8 6.55 -10.35 44.69
N LYS A 9 5.55 -11.13 44.28
CA LYS A 9 5.59 -11.85 43.01
C LYS A 9 5.66 -10.76 41.94
N GLY A 10 6.86 -10.52 41.39
CA GLY A 10 7.04 -9.63 40.25
C GLY A 10 6.03 -10.02 39.19
N ALA A 11 5.21 -9.06 38.75
CA ALA A 11 4.26 -9.28 37.68
C ALA A 11 5.04 -9.88 36.49
N ALA A 12 4.59 -11.04 36.00
CA ALA A 12 5.22 -11.66 34.84
C ALA A 12 5.26 -10.62 33.70
N ALA A 13 6.39 -10.54 32.99
CA ALA A 13 6.49 -9.64 31.85
C ALA A 13 5.37 -9.95 30.85
N PRO A 14 4.73 -8.94 30.24
CA PRO A 14 3.73 -9.17 29.21
C PRO A 14 4.28 -10.06 28.09
N GLY A 15 3.39 -10.84 27.48
CA GLY A 15 3.71 -11.60 26.28
C GLY A 15 4.00 -10.69 25.09
N THR A 16 4.35 -11.29 23.95
CA THR A 16 4.63 -10.55 22.72
C THR A 16 3.47 -10.69 21.72
N LEU A 17 3.06 -9.58 21.13
CA LEU A 17 2.19 -9.59 19.95
C LEU A 17 3.07 -9.65 18.70
N TYR A 18 3.07 -10.79 18.02
CA TYR A 18 3.74 -10.95 16.73
C TYR A 18 2.80 -10.60 15.59
N VAL A 19 3.21 -9.73 14.68
CA VAL A 19 2.47 -9.41 13.45
C VAL A 19 3.11 -10.19 12.31
N VAL A 20 2.48 -11.27 11.87
CA VAL A 20 3.12 -12.28 11.02
C VAL A 20 2.61 -12.20 9.59
N GLY A 21 3.51 -11.92 8.65
CA GLY A 21 3.21 -11.98 7.22
C GLY A 21 2.97 -13.42 6.75
N THR A 22 1.86 -13.66 6.06
CA THR A 22 1.48 -14.96 5.48
C THR A 22 1.60 -14.95 3.96
N PRO A 23 1.74 -16.13 3.32
CA PRO A 23 1.72 -16.24 1.86
C PRO A 23 0.54 -15.54 1.16
N ILE A 24 0.80 -14.92 0.01
CA ILE A 24 -0.23 -14.26 -0.83
C ILE A 24 -0.78 -15.15 -1.95
N GLY A 25 -0.20 -16.34 -2.15
CA GLY A 25 -0.59 -17.26 -3.21
C GLY A 25 0.14 -18.60 -3.15
N ASN A 26 1.47 -18.54 -3.07
CA ASN A 26 2.34 -19.72 -2.96
C ASN A 26 2.77 -19.99 -1.53
N LEU A 27 2.51 -21.20 -1.03
CA LEU A 27 2.87 -21.59 0.33
C LEU A 27 4.37 -21.47 0.61
N GLU A 28 5.23 -21.67 -0.38
CA GLU A 28 6.68 -21.58 -0.26
C GLU A 28 7.18 -20.17 0.08
N ASP A 29 6.35 -19.13 -0.10
CA ASP A 29 6.69 -17.76 0.24
C ASP A 29 6.71 -17.49 1.76
N ILE A 30 6.28 -18.46 2.59
CA ILE A 30 6.33 -18.31 4.05
C ILE A 30 7.79 -18.25 4.53
N THR A 31 8.07 -17.42 5.53
CA THR A 31 9.40 -17.38 6.13
C THR A 31 9.56 -18.47 7.20
N PHE A 32 10.77 -19.01 7.37
CA PHE A 32 11.06 -19.92 8.48
C PHE A 32 10.75 -19.30 9.85
N ARG A 33 10.93 -17.98 9.98
CA ARG A 33 10.58 -17.26 11.22
C ARG A 33 9.08 -17.24 11.45
N ALA A 34 8.26 -17.07 10.42
CA ALA A 34 6.80 -17.15 10.53
C ALA A 34 6.36 -18.55 11.00
N VAL A 35 6.89 -19.62 10.40
CA VAL A 35 6.60 -21.01 10.81
C VAL A 35 6.94 -21.22 12.30
N ARG A 36 8.15 -20.83 12.73
CA ARG A 36 8.57 -20.95 14.13
C ARG A 36 7.66 -20.16 15.07
N VAL A 37 7.41 -18.87 14.79
CA VAL A 37 6.60 -17.99 15.65
C VAL A 37 5.16 -18.48 15.74
N LEU A 38 4.57 -18.94 14.65
CA LEU A 38 3.22 -19.49 14.64
C LEU A 38 3.14 -20.79 15.46
N GLY A 39 4.19 -21.61 15.47
CA GLY A 39 4.29 -22.82 16.28
C GLY A 39 4.57 -22.59 17.77
N GLU A 40 5.25 -21.50 18.11
CA GLU A 40 5.64 -21.18 19.50
C GLU A 40 4.63 -20.25 20.21
N ALA A 41 3.78 -19.52 19.48
CA ALA A 41 2.77 -18.65 20.08
C ALA A 41 1.73 -19.45 20.88
N ASP A 42 1.19 -18.85 21.94
CA ASP A 42 0.10 -19.46 22.72
C ASP A 42 -1.26 -19.40 22.01
N LEU A 43 -1.39 -18.49 21.04
CA LEU A 43 -2.62 -18.24 20.29
C LEU A 43 -2.30 -17.58 18.95
N VAL A 44 -3.00 -18.00 17.90
CA VAL A 44 -3.03 -17.31 16.60
C VAL A 44 -4.36 -16.59 16.46
N ALA A 45 -4.31 -15.26 16.36
CA ALA A 45 -5.45 -14.41 16.00
C ALA A 45 -5.48 -14.25 14.48
N ALA A 46 -6.52 -14.80 13.84
CA ALA A 46 -6.63 -14.91 12.40
C ALA A 46 -7.91 -14.25 11.87
N GLU A 47 -7.82 -13.62 10.70
CA GLU A 47 -8.97 -13.09 9.98
C GLU A 47 -10.00 -14.18 9.65
N ASP A 48 -9.62 -15.16 8.83
CA ASP A 48 -10.35 -16.43 8.64
C ASP A 48 -9.58 -17.60 9.29
N THR A 49 -10.17 -18.17 10.35
CA THR A 49 -9.60 -19.32 11.07
C THR A 49 -9.62 -20.61 10.24
N ARG A 50 -10.51 -20.75 9.25
CA ARG A 50 -10.57 -21.92 8.36
C ARG A 50 -9.44 -21.88 7.34
N ARG A 51 -9.15 -20.69 6.80
CA ARG A 51 -8.02 -20.49 5.89
C ARG A 51 -6.69 -20.65 6.62
N THR A 52 -6.56 -19.98 7.76
CA THR A 52 -5.35 -20.08 8.59
C THR A 52 -5.15 -21.50 9.13
N GLY A 53 -6.21 -22.20 9.53
CA GLY A 53 -6.11 -23.59 9.97
C GLY A 53 -5.54 -24.53 8.90
N ARG A 54 -5.90 -24.33 7.63
CA ARG A 54 -5.28 -25.08 6.51
C ARG A 54 -3.80 -24.73 6.35
N LEU A 55 -3.42 -23.46 6.47
CA LEU A 55 -2.02 -23.03 6.43
C LEU A 55 -1.21 -23.70 7.56
N LEU A 56 -1.69 -23.63 8.80
CA LEU A 56 -1.02 -24.23 9.96
C LEU A 56 -0.87 -25.74 9.80
N ALA A 57 -1.92 -26.43 9.33
CA ALA A 57 -1.88 -27.87 9.08
C ALA A 57 -0.81 -28.26 8.05
N ARG A 58 -0.61 -27.45 6.99
CA ARG A 58 0.45 -27.69 5.98
C ARG A 58 1.85 -27.63 6.56
N TYR A 59 2.04 -26.87 7.63
CA TYR A 59 3.31 -26.70 8.32
C TYR A 59 3.42 -27.52 9.62
N GLY A 60 2.46 -28.40 9.90
CA GLY A 60 2.46 -29.22 11.12
C GLY A 60 2.29 -28.43 12.42
N ILE A 61 1.67 -27.25 12.36
CA ILE A 61 1.47 -26.36 13.50
C ILE A 61 0.11 -26.63 14.15
N ALA A 62 0.12 -26.85 15.47
CA ALA A 62 -1.07 -27.20 16.27
C ALA A 62 -1.59 -26.04 17.15
N THR A 63 -1.05 -24.83 16.99
CA THR A 63 -1.39 -23.66 17.80
C THR A 63 -2.89 -23.32 17.71
N ALA A 64 -3.49 -23.01 18.85
CA ALA A 64 -4.90 -22.66 18.94
C ALA A 64 -5.22 -21.39 18.14
N LEU A 65 -6.40 -21.35 17.52
CA LEU A 65 -6.88 -20.24 16.70
C LEU A 65 -8.01 -19.45 17.40
N THR A 66 -8.02 -18.14 17.22
CA THR A 66 -9.19 -17.29 17.46
C THR A 66 -9.45 -16.42 16.23
N SER A 67 -10.72 -16.13 15.94
CA SER A 67 -11.06 -15.15 14.92
C SER A 67 -10.73 -13.73 15.38
N TYR A 68 -10.22 -12.91 14.46
CA TYR A 68 -9.94 -11.49 14.59
C TYR A 68 -10.07 -10.81 13.23
N HIS A 69 -11.20 -10.15 12.96
CA HIS A 69 -11.53 -9.53 11.67
C HIS A 69 -12.27 -8.21 11.91
N GLU A 70 -12.42 -7.38 10.87
CA GLU A 70 -12.93 -6.00 10.96
C GLU A 70 -14.22 -5.85 11.81
N HIS A 71 -15.18 -6.76 11.64
CA HIS A 71 -16.46 -6.71 12.36
C HIS A 71 -16.37 -7.05 13.86
N ASN A 72 -15.32 -7.74 14.30
CA ASN A 72 -15.20 -8.21 15.70
C ASN A 72 -14.02 -7.58 16.46
N GLU A 73 -13.19 -6.78 15.80
CA GLU A 73 -11.92 -6.28 16.35
C GLU A 73 -12.09 -5.60 17.71
N ARG A 74 -13.18 -4.83 17.91
CA ARG A 74 -13.42 -4.11 19.16
C ARG A 74 -13.56 -5.05 20.35
N GLY A 75 -14.36 -6.10 20.22
CA GLY A 75 -14.59 -7.07 21.28
C GLY A 75 -13.40 -8.01 21.45
N LYS A 76 -12.88 -8.56 20.35
CA LYS A 76 -11.79 -9.53 20.38
C LYS A 76 -10.45 -8.93 20.82
N ALA A 77 -10.19 -7.65 20.53
CA ALA A 77 -8.95 -7.01 20.97
C ALA A 77 -8.82 -7.02 22.50
N ALA A 78 -9.89 -6.77 23.26
CA ALA A 78 -9.84 -6.79 24.73
C ALA A 78 -9.37 -8.15 25.26
N LEU A 79 -9.97 -9.24 24.77
CA LEU A 79 -9.62 -10.61 25.17
C LEU A 79 -8.17 -10.99 24.80
N ILE A 80 -7.69 -10.51 23.65
CA ILE A 80 -6.31 -10.76 23.22
C ILE A 80 -5.34 -9.98 24.12
N LEU A 81 -5.66 -8.74 24.47
CA LEU A 81 -4.83 -7.90 25.34
C LEU A 81 -4.75 -8.46 26.76
N GLU A 82 -5.82 -9.07 27.28
CA GLU A 82 -5.78 -9.79 28.56
C GLU A 82 -4.81 -10.97 28.54
N LYS A 83 -4.79 -11.74 27.44
CA LYS A 83 -3.82 -12.84 27.28
C LYS A 83 -2.38 -12.33 27.21
N LEU A 84 -2.14 -11.25 26.46
CA LEU A 84 -0.84 -10.59 26.39
C LEU A 84 -0.40 -10.08 27.76
N ALA A 85 -1.30 -9.43 28.52
CA ALA A 85 -1.01 -8.98 29.88
C ALA A 85 -0.71 -10.14 30.85
N ALA A 86 -1.28 -11.31 30.62
CA ALA A 86 -1.00 -12.53 31.39
C ALA A 86 0.29 -13.26 30.97
N GLY A 87 1.14 -12.65 30.13
CA GLY A 87 2.41 -13.23 29.69
C GLY A 87 2.31 -14.14 28.46
N ARG A 88 1.13 -14.33 27.87
CA ARG A 88 0.94 -15.19 26.70
C ARG A 88 1.26 -14.45 25.41
N SER A 89 2.01 -15.09 24.53
CA SER A 89 2.32 -14.52 23.21
C SER A 89 1.21 -14.83 22.21
N VAL A 90 0.91 -13.85 21.35
CA VAL A 90 -0.15 -13.97 20.34
C VAL A 90 0.42 -13.62 18.98
N ALA A 91 0.20 -14.47 17.97
CA ALA A 91 0.51 -14.17 16.59
C ALA A 91 -0.75 -13.68 15.87
N LEU A 92 -0.70 -12.48 15.30
CA LEU A 92 -1.73 -11.91 14.44
C LEU A 92 -1.38 -12.23 12.98
N VAL A 93 -2.35 -12.79 12.26
CA VAL A 93 -2.28 -13.08 10.83
C VAL A 93 -3.55 -12.63 10.11
N THR A 94 -3.42 -12.30 8.84
CA THR A 94 -4.53 -12.06 7.91
C THR A 94 -4.55 -13.16 6.86
N ASP A 95 -5.59 -13.14 6.05
CA ASP A 95 -5.84 -14.15 5.02
C ASP A 95 -4.67 -14.32 4.04
N ALA A 96 -3.98 -13.22 3.75
CA ALA A 96 -2.80 -13.15 2.91
C ALA A 96 -1.98 -11.91 3.27
N GLY A 97 -0.66 -11.99 3.11
CA GLY A 97 0.20 -10.81 3.20
C GLY A 97 0.46 -10.35 4.62
N THR A 98 0.64 -9.04 4.81
CA THR A 98 1.08 -8.44 6.07
C THR A 98 -0.09 -7.82 6.84
N PRO A 99 -0.42 -8.30 8.05
CA PRO A 99 -1.55 -7.79 8.80
C PRO A 99 -1.48 -6.28 9.09
N GLY A 100 -2.63 -5.61 9.07
CA GLY A 100 -2.74 -4.17 9.27
C GLY A 100 -2.41 -3.32 8.04
N VAL A 101 -2.05 -3.92 6.90
CA VAL A 101 -1.85 -3.24 5.61
C VAL A 101 -3.01 -3.58 4.69
N SER A 102 -4.01 -2.70 4.61
CA SER A 102 -5.30 -2.96 3.93
C SER A 102 -6.17 -4.09 4.50
N ASP A 103 -5.73 -4.70 5.59
CA ASP A 103 -6.42 -5.76 6.33
C ASP A 103 -6.61 -5.39 7.81
N PRO A 104 -7.42 -6.17 8.59
CA PRO A 104 -7.54 -6.02 10.04
C PRO A 104 -6.19 -6.08 10.78
N GLY A 105 -6.12 -5.45 11.96
CA GLY A 105 -4.94 -5.54 12.83
C GLY A 105 -4.45 -4.23 13.43
N TYR A 106 -4.65 -3.11 12.72
CA TYR A 106 -4.22 -1.77 13.18
C TYR A 106 -4.72 -1.48 14.61
N ARG A 107 -5.99 -1.80 14.90
CA ARG A 107 -6.58 -1.56 16.21
C ARG A 107 -5.85 -2.34 17.31
N LEU A 108 -5.59 -3.62 17.12
CA LEU A 108 -4.93 -4.46 18.12
C LEU A 108 -3.50 -3.99 18.35
N VAL A 109 -2.73 -3.76 17.29
CA VAL A 109 -1.36 -3.25 17.35
C VAL A 109 -1.30 -1.94 18.13
N ARG A 110 -2.17 -0.98 17.80
CA ARG A 110 -2.25 0.30 18.51
C ARG A 110 -2.56 0.14 20.00
N LEU A 111 -3.53 -0.71 20.32
CA LEU A 111 -3.95 -0.94 21.71
C LEU A 111 -2.90 -1.71 22.53
N ALA A 112 -2.14 -2.61 21.91
CA ALA A 112 -1.04 -3.34 22.51
C ALA A 112 0.14 -2.40 22.81
N ALA A 113 0.55 -1.61 21.81
CA ALA A 113 1.61 -0.61 21.97
C ALA A 113 1.27 0.41 23.05
N ALA A 114 0.02 0.91 23.09
CA ALA A 114 -0.43 1.84 24.13
C ALA A 114 -0.41 1.26 25.55
N ARG A 115 -0.35 -0.08 25.70
CA ARG A 115 -0.25 -0.78 26.99
C ARG A 115 1.18 -1.24 27.31
N GLY A 116 2.17 -0.83 26.52
CA GLY A 116 3.56 -1.26 26.70
C GLY A 116 3.79 -2.75 26.37
N VAL A 117 2.86 -3.40 25.68
CA VAL A 117 3.07 -4.77 25.18
C VAL A 117 4.07 -4.70 24.04
N ARG A 118 5.05 -5.62 24.04
CA ARG A 118 6.00 -5.75 22.92
C ARG A 118 5.22 -6.15 21.66
N VAL A 119 5.36 -5.34 20.61
CA VAL A 119 4.84 -5.66 19.27
C VAL A 119 6.02 -5.92 18.36
N GLU A 120 6.04 -7.09 17.71
CA GLU A 120 7.13 -7.50 16.84
C GLU A 120 6.61 -7.87 15.45
N ALA A 121 7.14 -7.21 14.41
CA ALA A 121 6.86 -7.58 13.03
C ALA A 121 7.66 -8.83 12.64
N VAL A 122 6.99 -9.84 12.08
CA VAL A 122 7.61 -10.95 11.35
C VAL A 122 7.36 -10.70 9.86
N PRO A 123 8.38 -10.23 9.12
CA PRO A 123 8.22 -9.84 7.73
C PRO A 123 7.83 -11.06 6.91
N GLY A 124 7.12 -10.79 5.82
CA GLY A 124 6.64 -11.81 4.91
C GLY A 124 6.20 -11.20 3.58
N PRO A 125 5.53 -12.00 2.75
CA PRO A 125 5.10 -11.61 1.41
C PRO A 125 4.15 -10.40 1.43
N SER A 126 4.23 -9.60 0.38
CA SER A 126 3.30 -8.48 0.14
C SER A 126 3.10 -8.32 -1.36
N ALA A 127 1.83 -8.26 -1.80
CA ALA A 127 1.51 -8.10 -3.21
C ALA A 127 2.02 -6.75 -3.77
N VAL A 128 2.09 -5.72 -2.91
CA VAL A 128 2.63 -4.40 -3.26
C VAL A 128 4.09 -4.51 -3.67
N THR A 129 4.95 -5.04 -2.79
CA THR A 129 6.39 -5.13 -3.06
C THR A 129 6.72 -6.19 -4.10
N ALA A 130 5.94 -7.28 -4.16
CA ALA A 130 6.06 -8.29 -5.20
C ALA A 130 5.78 -7.71 -6.59
N LEU A 131 4.73 -6.90 -6.76
CA LEU A 131 4.49 -6.23 -8.05
C LEU A 131 5.58 -5.19 -8.35
N LEU A 132 5.90 -4.32 -7.38
CA LEU A 132 6.86 -3.24 -7.60
C LEU A 132 8.26 -3.76 -8.00
N SER A 133 8.70 -4.89 -7.44
CA SER A 133 10.01 -5.48 -7.77
C SER A 133 10.11 -5.95 -9.22
N VAL A 134 8.99 -6.27 -9.86
CA VAL A 134 8.91 -6.69 -11.26
C VAL A 134 8.27 -5.64 -12.17
N ALA A 135 7.79 -4.51 -11.63
CA ALA A 135 7.03 -3.53 -12.40
C ALA A 135 7.88 -2.83 -13.47
N GLY A 136 9.14 -2.50 -13.15
CA GLY A 136 9.98 -1.67 -14.00
C GLY A 136 9.61 -0.18 -13.99
N LEU A 137 8.80 0.25 -13.00
CA LEU A 137 8.52 1.66 -12.74
C LEU A 137 9.54 2.25 -11.76
N GLY A 138 9.66 3.58 -11.70
CA GLY A 138 10.48 4.24 -10.68
C GLY A 138 9.93 3.98 -9.28
N THR A 139 10.69 3.30 -8.42
CA THR A 139 10.26 2.86 -7.08
C THR A 139 11.00 3.53 -5.92
N GLU A 140 11.84 4.53 -6.21
CA GLU A 140 12.56 5.36 -5.22
C GLU A 140 11.60 5.92 -4.14
N ARG A 141 10.41 6.33 -4.58
CA ARG A 141 9.28 6.73 -3.74
C ARG A 141 8.01 6.22 -4.39
N PHE A 142 7.13 5.63 -3.59
CA PHE A 142 5.81 5.24 -4.03
C PHE A 142 4.78 5.47 -2.92
N THR A 143 3.52 5.57 -3.33
CA THR A 143 2.38 5.74 -2.42
C THR A 143 1.45 4.55 -2.58
N PHE A 144 1.24 3.79 -1.51
CA PHE A 144 0.23 2.75 -1.47
C PHE A 144 -1.09 3.30 -0.94
N LEU A 145 -2.19 3.16 -1.70
CA LEU A 145 -3.50 3.72 -1.36
C LEU A 145 -4.54 2.66 -0.97
N GLY A 146 -4.15 1.38 -0.91
CA GLY A 146 -5.08 0.30 -0.60
C GLY A 146 -6.09 0.03 -1.72
N PHE A 147 -7.29 -0.40 -1.34
CA PHE A 147 -8.35 -0.75 -2.29
C PHE A 147 -9.05 0.47 -2.89
N VAL A 148 -9.30 0.42 -4.19
CA VAL A 148 -10.07 1.44 -4.90
C VAL A 148 -11.51 1.51 -4.35
N PRO A 149 -11.98 2.69 -3.86
CA PRO A 149 -13.30 2.84 -3.28
C PRO A 149 -14.46 2.36 -4.17
N THR A 150 -15.52 1.85 -3.57
CA THR A 150 -16.74 1.46 -4.30
C THR A 150 -17.61 2.66 -4.67
N ALA A 151 -17.58 3.73 -3.88
CA ALA A 151 -18.30 4.97 -4.15
C ALA A 151 -17.58 5.81 -5.21
N ALA A 152 -18.31 6.23 -6.25
CA ALA A 152 -17.74 6.96 -7.38
C ALA A 152 -17.08 8.29 -6.98
N GLY A 153 -17.69 9.05 -6.06
CA GLY A 153 -17.12 10.30 -5.55
C GLY A 153 -15.75 10.09 -4.89
N ARG A 154 -15.64 9.10 -4.00
CA ARG A 154 -14.36 8.76 -3.34
C ARG A 154 -13.30 8.23 -4.29
N ARG A 155 -13.69 7.52 -5.37
CA ARG A 155 -12.73 7.15 -6.43
C ARG A 155 -12.21 8.38 -7.15
N ARG A 156 -13.11 9.29 -7.54
CA ARG A 156 -12.72 10.52 -8.22
C ARG A 156 -11.77 11.36 -7.36
N GLU A 157 -12.05 11.51 -6.07
CA GLU A 157 -11.16 12.17 -5.11
C GLU A 157 -9.75 11.54 -5.11
N MET A 158 -9.69 10.20 -5.07
CA MET A 158 -8.44 9.45 -5.13
C MET A 158 -7.67 9.69 -6.44
N TRP A 159 -8.35 9.74 -7.59
CA TRP A 159 -7.71 10.06 -8.88
C TRP A 159 -7.17 11.50 -8.91
N LEU A 160 -7.94 12.46 -8.40
CA LEU A 160 -7.50 13.85 -8.31
C LEU A 160 -6.29 14.01 -7.38
N GLU A 161 -6.24 13.26 -6.28
CA GLU A 161 -5.06 13.21 -5.40
C GLU A 161 -3.83 12.67 -6.15
N MET A 162 -3.99 11.58 -6.90
CA MET A 162 -2.92 10.98 -7.70
C MET A 162 -2.39 11.93 -8.79
N LYS A 163 -3.30 12.69 -9.41
CA LYS A 163 -2.97 13.69 -10.42
C LYS A 163 -2.23 14.90 -9.84
N ALA A 164 -2.63 15.35 -8.65
CA ALA A 164 -2.05 16.52 -8.00
C ALA A 164 -0.63 16.28 -7.46
N ARG A 165 -0.23 15.02 -7.25
CA ARG A 165 1.06 14.65 -6.66
C ARG A 165 1.75 13.58 -7.53
N PRO A 166 2.50 13.97 -8.56
CA PRO A 166 3.20 13.02 -9.43
C PRO A 166 4.08 12.04 -8.64
N SER A 167 3.79 10.74 -8.77
CA SER A 167 4.47 9.66 -8.06
C SER A 167 4.16 8.30 -8.68
N THR A 168 4.84 7.26 -8.22
CA THR A 168 4.37 5.88 -8.43
C THR A 168 3.33 5.56 -7.36
N TYR A 169 2.15 5.14 -7.79
CA TYR A 169 1.04 4.74 -6.93
C TYR A 169 0.81 3.25 -7.03
N VAL A 170 0.50 2.60 -5.90
CA VAL A 170 0.08 1.20 -5.88
C VAL A 170 -1.31 1.09 -5.24
N ILE A 171 -2.20 0.37 -5.92
CA ILE A 171 -3.60 0.22 -5.53
C ILE A 171 -4.02 -1.25 -5.68
N PHE A 172 -5.02 -1.66 -4.90
CA PHE A 172 -5.70 -2.94 -5.07
C PHE A 172 -7.06 -2.75 -5.72
N GLU A 173 -7.45 -3.68 -6.58
CA GLU A 173 -8.75 -3.68 -7.24
C GLU A 173 -9.30 -5.10 -7.42
N SER A 174 -10.63 -5.20 -7.46
CA SER A 174 -11.31 -6.43 -7.82
C SER A 174 -11.13 -6.72 -9.32
N PRO A 175 -10.87 -7.98 -9.71
CA PRO A 175 -10.72 -8.34 -11.12
C PRO A 175 -12.00 -8.12 -11.93
N ARG A 176 -13.17 -8.03 -11.26
CA ARG A 176 -14.46 -7.69 -11.89
C ARG A 176 -14.59 -6.21 -12.26
N ARG A 177 -13.89 -5.34 -11.53
CA ARG A 177 -13.91 -3.89 -11.72
C ARG A 177 -12.73 -3.37 -12.53
N LEU A 178 -11.68 -4.19 -12.67
CA LEU A 178 -10.40 -3.83 -13.26
C LEU A 178 -10.51 -3.01 -14.55
N GLY A 179 -11.18 -3.52 -15.59
CA GLY A 179 -11.29 -2.80 -16.87
C GLY A 179 -11.96 -1.44 -16.73
N LYS A 180 -13.04 -1.36 -15.94
CA LYS A 180 -13.73 -0.09 -15.65
C LYS A 180 -12.82 0.88 -14.89
N THR A 181 -12.11 0.39 -13.88
CA THR A 181 -11.19 1.21 -13.07
C THR A 181 -10.05 1.76 -13.92
N LEU A 182 -9.43 0.94 -14.78
CA LEU A 182 -8.38 1.38 -15.69
C LEU A 182 -8.89 2.45 -16.68
N ALA A 183 -10.11 2.29 -17.20
CA ALA A 183 -10.74 3.29 -18.06
C ALA A 183 -11.03 4.62 -17.32
N GLU A 184 -11.56 4.55 -16.08
CA GLU A 184 -11.77 5.73 -15.23
C GLU A 184 -10.44 6.44 -14.91
N MET A 185 -9.39 5.68 -14.60
CA MET A 185 -8.05 6.22 -14.35
C MET A 185 -7.48 6.90 -15.61
N ALA A 186 -7.62 6.28 -16.79
CA ALA A 186 -7.16 6.87 -18.05
C ALA A 186 -7.85 8.22 -18.32
N ALA A 187 -9.15 8.33 -18.02
CA ALA A 187 -9.91 9.55 -18.22
C ALA A 187 -9.47 10.70 -17.28
N GLU A 188 -9.13 10.39 -16.03
CA GLU A 188 -8.81 11.41 -15.01
C GLU A 188 -7.30 11.75 -14.97
N LEU A 189 -6.45 10.72 -15.04
CA LEU A 189 -4.99 10.81 -14.93
C LEU A 189 -4.31 11.04 -16.29
N GLY A 190 -5.02 10.79 -17.40
CA GLY A 190 -4.42 10.70 -18.73
C GLY A 190 -3.86 9.31 -19.01
N ASP A 191 -3.32 9.13 -20.21
CA ASP A 191 -2.77 7.85 -20.66
C ASP A 191 -1.35 7.66 -20.13
N VAL A 192 -1.19 7.29 -18.85
CA VAL A 192 0.13 7.14 -18.20
C VAL A 192 0.59 5.69 -18.12
N GLU A 193 1.87 5.47 -17.81
CA GLU A 193 2.44 4.13 -17.62
C GLU A 193 1.81 3.42 -16.41
N ALA A 194 1.45 2.15 -16.61
CA ALA A 194 0.90 1.31 -15.57
C ALA A 194 1.30 -0.16 -15.73
N VAL A 195 1.25 -0.89 -14.62
CA VAL A 195 1.53 -2.31 -14.54
C VAL A 195 0.45 -2.98 -13.70
N VAL A 196 -0.13 -4.05 -14.22
CA VAL A 196 -1.18 -4.82 -13.57
C VAL A 196 -0.63 -6.19 -13.24
N GLY A 197 -0.54 -6.51 -11.95
CA GLY A 197 -0.24 -7.84 -11.43
C GLY A 197 -1.52 -8.58 -11.06
N ARG A 198 -1.74 -9.74 -11.66
CA ARG A 198 -2.87 -10.64 -11.36
C ARG A 198 -2.34 -11.95 -10.83
N GLU A 199 -3.03 -12.50 -9.83
CA GLU A 199 -2.68 -13.79 -9.24
C GLU A 199 -1.21 -13.86 -8.79
N MET A 200 -0.69 -12.77 -8.21
CA MET A 200 0.69 -12.69 -7.74
C MET A 200 1.06 -13.89 -6.86
N THR A 201 2.20 -14.49 -7.18
CA THR A 201 2.80 -15.71 -6.65
C THR A 201 2.00 -17.00 -6.86
N LYS A 202 0.83 -16.97 -7.49
CA LYS A 202 0.04 -18.18 -7.75
C LYS A 202 0.42 -18.83 -9.09
N LEU A 203 -0.14 -20.01 -9.36
CA LEU A 203 0.10 -20.79 -10.58
C LEU A 203 -0.13 -20.01 -11.89
N HIS A 204 -1.07 -19.07 -11.90
CA HIS A 204 -1.44 -18.27 -13.07
C HIS A 204 -1.02 -16.80 -12.91
N GLU A 205 0.13 -16.54 -12.27
CA GLU A 205 0.70 -15.20 -12.15
C GLU A 205 0.83 -14.54 -13.54
N GLU A 206 0.31 -13.32 -13.65
CA GLU A 206 0.34 -12.53 -14.87
C GLU A 206 0.73 -11.08 -14.53
N VAL A 207 1.75 -10.55 -15.20
CA VAL A 207 2.17 -9.15 -15.09
C VAL A 207 2.06 -8.47 -16.44
N VAL A 208 1.05 -7.61 -16.59
CA VAL A 208 0.76 -6.88 -17.83
C VAL A 208 1.23 -5.44 -17.70
N ARG A 209 2.10 -5.00 -18.62
CA ARG A 209 2.63 -3.63 -18.69
C ARG A 209 2.05 -2.93 -19.89
N GLY A 210 1.85 -1.62 -19.78
CA GLY A 210 1.37 -0.78 -20.87
C GLY A 210 0.94 0.59 -20.38
N ARG A 211 0.30 1.36 -21.25
CA ARG A 211 -0.37 2.60 -20.84
C ARG A 211 -1.80 2.31 -20.40
N LEU A 212 -2.38 3.18 -19.57
CA LEU A 212 -3.71 2.96 -18.99
C LEU A 212 -4.79 2.65 -20.06
N THR A 213 -4.77 3.33 -21.20
CA THR A 213 -5.75 3.09 -22.28
C THR A 213 -5.60 1.69 -22.90
N GLU A 214 -4.36 1.26 -23.15
CA GLU A 214 -4.04 -0.08 -23.67
C GLU A 214 -4.48 -1.17 -22.70
N LEU A 215 -4.15 -1.00 -21.41
CA LEU A 215 -4.50 -1.94 -20.36
C LEU A 215 -6.01 -2.02 -20.15
N ALA A 216 -6.72 -0.89 -20.21
CA ALA A 216 -8.18 -0.87 -20.13
C ALA A 216 -8.81 -1.69 -21.25
N GLY A 217 -8.28 -1.61 -22.48
CA GLY A 217 -8.72 -2.43 -23.61
C GLY A 217 -8.40 -3.92 -23.43
N LYS A 218 -7.14 -4.26 -23.11
CA LYS A 218 -6.68 -5.65 -22.95
C LYS A 218 -7.38 -6.39 -21.80
N LEU A 219 -7.72 -5.68 -20.74
CA LEU A 219 -8.25 -6.25 -19.49
C LEU A 219 -9.75 -6.00 -19.30
N ALA A 220 -10.44 -5.50 -20.32
CA ALA A 220 -11.89 -5.24 -20.31
C ALA A 220 -12.73 -6.49 -20.04
N GLY A 221 -12.28 -7.67 -20.49
CA GLY A 221 -12.98 -8.95 -20.33
C GLY A 221 -13.07 -9.46 -18.89
N GLY A 222 -12.31 -8.87 -17.97
CA GLY A 222 -12.34 -9.18 -16.54
C GLY A 222 -11.82 -10.58 -16.18
N GLY A 223 -11.36 -10.71 -14.94
CA GLY A 223 -11.13 -12.01 -14.30
C GLY A 223 -12.20 -12.26 -13.23
N THR A 224 -12.49 -13.53 -12.93
CA THR A 224 -13.46 -13.87 -11.86
C THR A 224 -12.82 -14.18 -10.52
N ARG A 225 -11.48 -14.33 -10.45
CA ARG A 225 -10.79 -14.83 -9.27
C ARG A 225 -9.63 -13.94 -8.84
N GLY A 226 -9.50 -13.84 -7.53
CA GLY A 226 -8.39 -13.20 -6.81
C GLY A 226 -8.45 -11.68 -6.72
N GLU A 227 -7.32 -11.12 -6.36
CA GLU A 227 -7.08 -9.70 -6.16
C GLU A 227 -6.08 -9.22 -7.20
N VAL A 228 -6.26 -7.98 -7.65
CA VAL A 228 -5.39 -7.35 -8.64
C VAL A 228 -4.60 -6.25 -7.97
N THR A 229 -3.28 -6.26 -8.15
CA THR A 229 -2.42 -5.15 -7.75
C THR A 229 -2.10 -4.32 -8.98
N ILE A 230 -2.27 -3.01 -8.91
CA ILE A 230 -1.99 -2.08 -10.00
C ILE A 230 -0.94 -1.08 -9.52
N ALA A 231 0.15 -0.96 -10.25
CA ALA A 231 1.13 0.11 -10.07
C ALA A 231 0.96 1.11 -11.23
N VAL A 232 0.83 2.40 -10.92
CA VAL A 232 0.61 3.46 -11.91
C VAL A 232 1.58 4.59 -11.64
N ARG A 233 2.28 5.05 -12.66
CA ARG A 233 3.16 6.22 -12.56
C ARG A 233 2.41 7.44 -13.06
N THR A 234 2.08 8.37 -12.16
CA THR A 234 1.56 9.66 -12.58
C THR A 234 2.71 10.60 -12.90
N GLU A 235 2.58 11.33 -14.00
CA GLU A 235 3.52 12.35 -14.41
C GLU A 235 2.99 13.73 -14.01
N PRO A 236 3.87 14.73 -13.82
CA PRO A 236 3.43 16.11 -13.75
C PRO A 236 2.54 16.41 -14.95
N ALA A 237 1.45 17.14 -14.71
CA ALA A 237 0.69 17.69 -15.83
C ALA A 237 1.65 18.46 -16.73
N ALA A 238 1.59 18.20 -18.05
CA ALA A 238 2.28 19.05 -19.00
C ALA A 238 1.89 20.50 -18.71
N ALA A 239 2.88 21.38 -18.57
CA ALA A 239 2.63 22.76 -18.22
C ALA A 239 1.71 23.40 -19.26
N SER A 240 0.64 24.04 -18.78
CA SER A 240 -0.24 24.78 -19.65
C SER A 240 0.47 26.04 -20.16
N ALA A 241 -0.05 26.62 -21.24
CA ALA A 241 0.44 27.93 -21.70
C ALA A 241 0.36 28.98 -20.59
N ASP A 242 -0.66 28.92 -19.73
CA ASP A 242 -0.83 29.83 -18.59
C ASP A 242 0.25 29.63 -17.51
N ASP A 243 0.66 28.37 -17.24
CA ASP A 243 1.75 28.06 -16.30
C ASP A 243 3.10 28.60 -16.79
N VAL A 244 3.35 28.45 -18.10
CA VAL A 244 4.53 29.01 -18.77
C VAL A 244 4.50 30.53 -18.71
N GLU A 245 3.34 31.16 -18.96
CA GLU A 245 3.18 32.62 -18.86
C GLU A 245 3.40 33.14 -17.44
N ALA A 246 2.85 32.48 -16.42
CA ALA A 246 2.98 32.88 -15.04
C ALA A 246 4.43 32.82 -14.55
N GLU A 247 5.16 31.76 -14.89
CA GLU A 247 6.58 31.63 -14.55
C GLU A 247 7.46 32.62 -15.35
N LEU A 248 7.15 32.86 -16.63
CA LEU A 248 7.81 33.90 -17.41
C LEU A 248 7.62 35.29 -16.80
N ALA A 249 6.40 35.63 -16.38
CA ALA A 249 6.12 36.88 -15.68
C ALA A 249 6.94 36.98 -14.38
N ARG A 250 6.94 35.92 -13.56
CA ARG A 250 7.71 35.86 -12.31
C ARG A 250 9.23 36.05 -12.54
N LEU A 251 9.79 35.41 -13.57
CA LEU A 251 11.21 35.54 -13.91
C LEU A 251 11.55 36.95 -14.39
N LEU A 252 10.70 37.56 -15.21
CA LEU A 252 10.86 38.95 -15.67
C LEU A 252 10.77 39.95 -14.51
N ASP A 253 9.80 39.77 -13.60
CA ASP A 253 9.61 40.62 -12.42
C ASP A 253 10.77 40.53 -11.44
N SER A 254 11.47 39.38 -11.41
CA SER A 254 12.70 39.22 -10.62
C SER A 254 13.93 39.90 -11.24
N GLY A 255 13.78 40.57 -12.40
CA GLY A 255 14.81 41.36 -13.06
C GLY A 255 15.65 40.61 -14.10
N LEU A 256 15.32 39.35 -14.43
CA LEU A 256 16.03 38.63 -15.49
C LEU A 256 15.79 39.27 -16.85
N ALA A 257 16.82 39.26 -17.70
CA ALA A 257 16.67 39.68 -19.08
C ALA A 257 15.72 38.74 -19.85
N LEU A 258 14.96 39.27 -20.81
CA LEU A 258 13.94 38.54 -21.58
C LEU A 258 14.44 37.19 -22.13
N ARG A 259 15.67 37.17 -22.66
CA ARG A 259 16.29 35.97 -23.23
C ARG A 259 16.68 34.93 -22.18
N GLU A 260 17.03 35.36 -20.98
CA GLU A 260 17.38 34.49 -19.85
C GLU A 260 16.13 33.91 -19.20
N ALA A 261 15.09 34.74 -18.99
CA ALA A 261 13.78 34.29 -18.54
C ALA A 261 13.18 33.24 -19.50
N ALA A 262 13.22 33.50 -20.82
CA ALA A 262 12.76 32.55 -21.83
C ALA A 262 13.58 31.24 -21.84
N ARG A 263 14.89 31.31 -21.64
CA ARG A 263 15.75 30.12 -21.56
C ARG A 263 15.45 29.29 -20.30
N ALA A 264 15.24 29.94 -19.17
CA ALA A 264 14.92 29.29 -17.90
C ALA A 264 13.53 28.63 -17.96
N ALA A 265 12.50 29.33 -18.43
CA ALA A 265 11.16 28.77 -18.60
C ALA A 265 11.13 27.61 -19.62
N ALA A 266 11.84 27.73 -20.73
CA ALA A 266 11.97 26.64 -21.71
C ALA A 266 12.58 25.37 -21.11
N ALA A 267 13.57 25.51 -20.21
CA ALA A 267 14.18 24.38 -19.52
C ALA A 267 13.26 23.80 -18.44
N SER A 268 12.48 24.62 -17.74
CA SER A 268 11.58 24.18 -16.66
C SER A 268 10.35 23.44 -17.19
N PHE A 269 9.89 23.75 -18.40
CA PHE A 269 8.64 23.21 -18.97
C PHE A 269 8.81 22.38 -20.23
N ASP A 270 10.05 22.09 -20.61
CA ASP A 270 10.41 21.30 -21.81
C ASP A 270 9.77 21.81 -23.12
N ILE A 271 9.65 23.14 -23.25
CA ILE A 271 9.16 23.81 -24.46
C ILE A 271 10.31 24.40 -25.28
N SER A 272 10.06 24.70 -26.55
CA SER A 272 11.10 25.28 -27.41
C SER A 272 11.51 26.68 -26.94
N ARG A 273 12.79 27.02 -27.05
CA ARG A 273 13.28 28.37 -26.70
C ARG A 273 12.62 29.48 -27.53
N SER A 274 12.26 29.18 -28.78
CA SER A 274 11.58 30.12 -29.66
C SER A 274 10.18 30.45 -29.18
N GLU A 275 9.45 29.41 -28.72
CA GLU A 275 8.11 29.54 -28.17
C GLU A 275 8.11 30.32 -26.85
N ALA A 276 8.96 29.94 -25.89
CA ALA A 276 9.12 30.67 -24.63
C ALA A 276 9.49 32.15 -24.83
N TYR A 277 10.34 32.44 -25.82
CA TYR A 277 10.73 33.81 -26.15
C TYR A 277 9.58 34.62 -26.76
N ALA A 278 8.78 34.03 -27.65
CA ALA A 278 7.61 34.67 -28.23
C ALA A 278 6.58 35.02 -27.14
N LEU A 279 6.32 34.10 -26.21
CA LEU A 279 5.45 34.32 -25.04
C LEU A 279 5.97 35.46 -24.15
N ALA A 280 7.26 35.44 -23.79
CA ALA A 280 7.88 36.49 -22.98
C ALA A 280 7.76 37.88 -23.65
N LEU A 281 7.92 37.95 -24.97
CA LEU A 281 7.80 39.19 -25.73
C LEU A 281 6.37 39.75 -25.73
N ARG A 282 5.34 38.90 -25.73
CA ARG A 282 3.94 39.33 -25.58
C ARG A 282 3.68 39.88 -24.18
N LEU A 283 4.20 39.22 -23.14
CA LEU A 283 4.00 39.64 -21.75
C LEU A 283 4.61 41.00 -21.45
N LYS A 284 5.81 41.30 -21.99
CA LYS A 284 6.44 42.62 -21.84
C LYS A 284 5.71 43.77 -22.56
N ARG A 285 4.79 43.44 -23.48
CA ARG A 285 3.99 44.42 -24.24
C ARG A 285 2.62 44.69 -23.60
N ARG A 286 2.23 43.90 -22.59
CA ARG A 286 1.09 44.20 -21.71
C ARG A 286 1.52 45.18 -20.62
#